data_AF-N9K7R1-F1
#
_entry.id   AF-N9K7R1-F1
#
_cell.length_a   1.000
_cell.length_b   1.000
_cell.length_c   1.000
_cell.angle_alpha   90.00
_cell.angle_beta   90.00
_cell.angle_gamma   90.00
#
_symmetry.space_group_name_H-M   'P 1'
#
loop_
_entity.id
_entity.type
_entity.pdbx_description
1 polymer ?
#
loop_
_entity_poly.entity_id
_entity_poly.type
_entity_poly.pdbx_seq_one_letter_code
_entity_poly.pdbx_strand_id
1 'polypeptide(L)'
;MTWNFHSYYTNRDTGLIGQLLLSDGEKESLKALRQIVRERTRDVFDEAKQLVKSSKLYYTALSFRAEFVGTNFKYLSPDDQKILSELIMDLSEDLKTEFLKLSPRFWTQGSFMYDTLNRPYKLTQEMDIDDGTYLPMQFFEDKPAIGHQLLLLLVDASLKSLAVERHGWSFEAKETCGRIKIPTRSVHIDVPMYAIPYEKFLEKEVLLRKAANSQIFAEMYDGLSTADHALYDQLETDCVNLAVRKDDAKWIKSDPKDVHLWFQDACQRTGQHLRKVCRILKAWRDAGDWKESNGPSSISLMAAVVDILDRTSVDPKNFGLLMLTVARKLPDTFRNGVESPDSNDERPLFPPIYEHEQRHTEVITKLKELVVSLEAAYAAHTKQDALNILNSEYGNRVQDLSLIVSQTAAPAYESTPLKAKQAAIISTSMKSG
;
A
#
# COMPACT_ATOMS: atom_id res chain seq x y z
N MET A 1 19.86 -16.35 -32.32
CA MET A 1 20.61 -15.67 -31.23
C MET A 1 19.66 -15.54 -30.05
N THR A 2 20.10 -15.82 -28.82
CA THR A 2 19.25 -15.61 -27.63
C THR A 2 19.57 -14.25 -27.01
N TRP A 3 18.53 -13.48 -26.73
CA TRP A 3 18.65 -12.16 -26.09
C TRP A 3 18.76 -12.27 -24.56
N ASN A 4 19.41 -11.30 -23.95
CA ASN A 4 19.44 -11.10 -22.51
C ASN A 4 18.66 -9.83 -22.14
N PHE A 5 17.73 -9.96 -21.19
CA PHE A 5 16.85 -8.89 -20.75
C PHE A 5 17.18 -8.35 -19.36
N HIS A 6 18.35 -8.67 -18.79
CA HIS A 6 18.74 -8.19 -17.46
C HIS A 6 18.61 -6.67 -17.38
N SER A 7 19.31 -5.95 -18.27
CA SER A 7 19.33 -4.48 -18.25
C SER A 7 17.98 -3.88 -18.65
N TYR A 8 17.19 -4.54 -19.52
CA TYR A 8 15.81 -4.12 -19.81
C TYR A 8 15.00 -4.02 -18.52
N TYR A 9 15.09 -5.02 -17.64
CA TYR A 9 14.38 -5.02 -16.38
C TYR A 9 15.02 -4.12 -15.32
N THR A 10 16.33 -4.25 -15.08
CA THR A 10 16.97 -3.78 -13.84
C THR A 10 17.63 -2.39 -13.95
N ASN A 11 17.84 -1.87 -15.16
CA ASN A 11 18.44 -0.56 -15.33
C ASN A 11 17.55 0.52 -14.68
N ARG A 12 18.16 1.36 -13.83
CA ARG A 12 17.46 2.36 -13.01
C ARG A 12 17.19 3.68 -13.74
N ASP A 13 17.79 3.90 -14.90
CA ASP A 13 17.64 5.12 -15.68
C ASP A 13 16.57 4.92 -16.76
N THR A 14 16.81 3.99 -17.69
CA THR A 14 15.99 3.77 -18.89
C THR A 14 15.31 2.42 -18.93
N GLY A 15 15.66 1.50 -18.01
CA GLY A 15 15.02 0.19 -17.87
C GLY A 15 13.68 0.24 -17.14
N LEU A 16 12.98 -0.89 -17.11
CA LEU A 16 11.62 -0.99 -16.59
C LEU A 16 11.55 -0.57 -15.11
N ILE A 17 12.48 -1.01 -14.26
CA ILE A 17 12.52 -0.56 -12.86
C ILE A 17 12.71 0.96 -12.77
N GLY A 18 13.56 1.57 -13.60
CA GLY A 18 13.67 3.03 -13.68
C GLY A 18 12.36 3.74 -14.03
N GLN A 19 11.55 3.14 -14.93
CA GLN A 19 10.24 3.67 -15.32
C GLN A 19 9.13 3.45 -14.27
N LEU A 20 9.34 2.54 -13.33
CA LEU A 20 8.36 2.20 -12.29
C LEU A 20 8.59 2.94 -10.98
N LEU A 21 9.85 3.23 -10.64
CA LEU A 21 10.19 3.92 -9.41
C LEU A 21 9.72 5.38 -9.42
N LEU A 22 9.27 5.82 -8.25
CA LEU A 22 9.03 7.24 -7.99
C LEU A 22 10.36 7.91 -7.65
N SER A 23 10.54 9.12 -8.15
CA SER A 23 11.62 10.01 -7.70
C SER A 23 11.41 10.41 -6.23
N ASP A 24 12.47 10.88 -5.58
CA ASP A 24 12.37 11.36 -4.19
C ASP A 24 11.38 12.53 -4.06
N GLY A 25 11.35 13.45 -5.02
CA GLY A 25 10.39 14.56 -5.04
C GLY A 25 8.92 14.10 -5.14
N GLU A 26 8.65 13.01 -5.86
CA GLU A 26 7.32 12.42 -5.92
C GLU A 26 6.94 11.74 -4.60
N LYS A 27 7.88 11.01 -3.98
CA LYS A 27 7.65 10.41 -2.66
C LYS A 27 7.36 11.48 -1.61
N GLU A 28 8.10 12.59 -1.61
CA GLU A 28 7.85 13.72 -0.71
C GLU A 28 6.48 14.37 -0.97
N SER A 29 6.08 14.51 -2.24
CA SER A 29 4.75 14.99 -2.61
C SER A 29 3.63 14.07 -2.06
N LEU A 30 3.81 12.75 -2.14
CA LEU A 30 2.86 11.78 -1.57
C LEU A 30 2.80 11.85 -0.04
N LYS A 31 3.95 12.00 0.63
CA LYS A 31 4.01 12.20 2.09
C LYS A 31 3.29 13.48 2.51
N ALA A 32 3.45 14.57 1.76
CA ALA A 32 2.76 15.83 2.02
C ALA A 32 1.24 15.70 1.85
N LEU A 33 0.77 14.99 0.81
CA LEU A 33 -0.66 14.70 0.63
C LEU A 33 -1.23 13.88 1.79
N ARG A 34 -0.53 12.83 2.20
CA ARG A 34 -0.88 12.02 3.38
C ARG A 34 -0.96 12.88 4.64
N GLN A 35 0.01 13.77 4.85
CA GLN A 35 0.05 14.62 6.04
C GLN A 35 -1.18 15.54 6.15
N ILE A 36 -1.66 16.09 5.03
CA ILE A 36 -2.90 16.88 4.99
C ILE A 36 -4.10 16.09 5.53
N VAL A 37 -4.23 14.82 5.12
CA VAL A 37 -5.32 13.94 5.58
C VAL A 37 -5.20 13.62 7.07
N ARG A 38 -3.97 13.36 7.54
CA ARG A 38 -3.70 13.12 8.98
C ARG A 38 -4.02 14.33 9.84
N GLU A 39 -3.64 15.53 9.39
CA GLU A 39 -3.92 16.80 10.08
C GLU A 39 -5.41 17.04 10.18
N ARG A 40 -6.13 16.96 9.04
CA ARG A 40 -7.60 17.09 9.07
C ARG A 40 -8.25 16.08 10.00
N THR A 41 -7.80 14.82 9.97
CA THR A 41 -8.38 13.78 10.83
C THR A 41 -8.15 14.10 12.31
N ARG A 42 -6.98 14.64 12.69
CA ARG A 42 -6.76 15.10 14.07
C ARG A 42 -7.71 16.25 14.43
N ASP A 43 -7.84 17.25 13.57
CA ASP A 43 -8.71 18.41 13.79
C ASP A 43 -10.17 17.96 14.01
N VAL A 44 -10.69 17.06 13.16
CA VAL A 44 -12.05 16.54 13.29
C VAL A 44 -12.26 15.78 14.61
N PHE A 45 -11.28 14.98 15.04
CA PHE A 45 -11.39 14.29 16.33
C PHE A 45 -11.34 15.26 17.51
N ASP A 46 -10.55 16.34 17.41
CA ASP A 46 -10.51 17.36 18.46
C ASP A 46 -11.80 18.20 18.50
N GLU A 47 -12.39 18.52 17.35
CA GLU A 47 -13.74 19.10 17.26
C GLU A 47 -14.79 18.18 17.89
N ALA A 48 -14.76 16.87 17.59
CA ALA A 48 -15.67 15.90 18.18
C ALA A 48 -15.58 15.88 19.72
N LYS A 49 -14.37 16.00 20.28
CA LYS A 49 -14.19 16.07 21.75
C LYS A 49 -14.84 17.31 22.33
N GLN A 50 -14.75 18.46 21.67
CA GLN A 50 -15.41 19.68 22.13
C GLN A 50 -16.94 19.52 22.09
N LEU A 51 -17.45 18.90 21.02
CA LEU A 51 -18.87 18.59 20.88
C LEU A 51 -19.36 17.62 21.98
N VAL A 52 -18.59 16.59 22.30
CA VAL A 52 -18.91 15.67 23.41
C VAL A 52 -18.95 16.43 24.75
N LYS A 53 -18.03 17.36 25.01
CA LYS A 53 -18.04 18.18 26.24
C LYS A 53 -19.25 19.11 26.32
N SER A 54 -19.67 19.70 25.20
CA SER A 54 -20.79 20.64 25.16
C SER A 54 -22.15 19.93 25.06
N SER A 55 -22.20 18.66 24.67
CA SER A 55 -23.45 17.88 24.49
C SER A 55 -24.43 17.98 25.68
N LYS A 56 -23.92 18.00 26.91
CA LYS A 56 -24.70 18.13 28.15
C LYS A 56 -25.48 19.46 28.29
N LEU A 57 -25.15 20.47 27.48
CA LEU A 57 -25.83 21.76 27.46
C LEU A 57 -27.13 21.72 26.64
N TYR A 58 -27.40 20.62 25.94
CA TYR A 58 -28.53 20.47 25.03
C TYR A 58 -29.50 19.39 25.52
N TYR A 59 -30.79 19.65 25.32
CA TYR A 59 -31.85 18.70 25.68
C TYR A 59 -32.22 17.73 24.55
N THR A 60 -31.91 18.06 23.28
CA THR A 60 -32.26 17.22 22.12
C THR A 60 -31.14 17.21 21.06
N ALA A 61 -31.00 16.08 20.36
CA ALA A 61 -30.01 15.92 19.28
C ALA A 61 -30.23 16.90 18.11
N LEU A 62 -31.48 17.36 17.94
CA LEU A 62 -31.83 18.34 16.93
C LEU A 62 -31.26 19.73 17.25
N SER A 63 -31.37 20.21 18.49
CA SER A 63 -30.82 21.52 18.86
C SER A 63 -29.30 21.48 18.95
N PHE A 64 -28.73 20.38 19.44
CA PHE A 64 -27.29 20.17 19.51
C PHE A 64 -26.60 20.23 18.14
N ARG A 65 -27.28 19.77 17.08
CA ARG A 65 -26.74 19.77 15.72
C ARG A 65 -26.36 21.16 15.20
N ALA A 66 -26.90 22.24 15.78
CA ALA A 66 -26.49 23.60 15.44
C ALA A 66 -24.97 23.84 15.65
N GLU A 67 -24.35 23.13 16.60
CA GLU A 67 -22.91 23.22 16.86
C GLU A 67 -22.05 22.73 15.69
N PHE A 68 -22.60 21.89 14.79
CA PHE A 68 -21.82 21.32 13.69
C PHE A 68 -21.44 22.38 12.65
N VAL A 69 -22.18 23.49 12.56
CA VAL A 69 -21.95 24.59 11.60
C VAL A 69 -20.55 25.18 11.75
N GLY A 70 -20.01 25.21 12.97
CA GLY A 70 -18.67 25.72 13.28
C GLY A 70 -17.53 24.72 13.08
N THR A 71 -17.81 23.51 12.60
CA THR A 71 -16.87 22.37 12.56
C THR A 71 -16.80 21.75 11.18
N ASN A 72 -15.97 20.72 11.00
CA ASN A 72 -15.94 19.91 9.78
C ASN A 72 -17.17 18.99 9.64
N PHE A 73 -17.97 18.78 10.68
CA PHE A 73 -19.19 17.96 10.60
C PHE A 73 -20.27 18.59 9.72
N LYS A 74 -20.17 19.89 9.40
CA LYS A 74 -21.04 20.55 8.42
C LYS A 74 -20.96 19.94 7.01
N TYR A 75 -19.88 19.24 6.69
CA TYR A 75 -19.66 18.60 5.38
C TYR A 75 -20.23 17.17 5.30
N LEU A 76 -20.73 16.63 6.41
CA LEU A 76 -21.51 15.39 6.39
C LEU A 76 -22.89 15.62 5.74
N SER A 77 -23.50 14.55 5.23
CA SER A 77 -24.85 14.61 4.69
C SER A 77 -25.86 14.98 5.78
N PRO A 78 -27.06 15.50 5.45
CA PRO A 78 -28.03 15.84 6.47
C PRO A 78 -28.44 14.66 7.36
N ASP A 79 -28.46 13.45 6.82
CA ASP A 79 -28.77 12.23 7.57
C ASP A 79 -27.58 11.81 8.45
N ASP A 80 -26.35 11.85 7.92
CA ASP A 80 -25.14 11.57 8.69
C ASP A 80 -24.97 12.52 9.88
N GLN A 81 -25.27 13.81 9.70
CA GLN A 81 -25.23 14.79 10.78
C GLN A 81 -26.30 14.50 11.85
N LYS A 82 -27.48 14.03 11.45
CA LYS A 82 -28.54 13.60 12.39
C LYS A 82 -28.06 12.39 13.20
N ILE A 83 -27.57 11.36 12.51
CA ILE A 83 -27.06 10.14 13.14
C ILE A 83 -25.91 10.49 14.11
N LEU A 84 -24.96 11.33 13.70
CA LEU A 84 -23.84 11.70 14.55
C LEU A 84 -24.28 12.49 15.80
N SER A 85 -25.25 13.41 15.68
CA SER A 85 -25.71 14.18 16.82
C SER A 85 -26.47 13.31 17.84
N GLU A 86 -27.27 12.36 17.36
CA GLU A 86 -27.93 11.33 18.19
C GLU A 86 -26.87 10.46 18.89
N LEU A 87 -25.92 9.89 18.15
CA LEU A 87 -24.86 9.05 18.70
C LEU A 87 -24.01 9.74 19.77
N ILE A 88 -23.68 11.02 19.59
CA ILE A 88 -22.90 11.79 20.58
C ILE A 88 -23.72 12.04 21.85
N MET A 89 -25.01 12.40 21.72
CA MET A 89 -25.87 12.66 22.88
C MET A 89 -26.21 11.41 23.67
N ASP A 90 -26.29 10.26 23.00
CA ASP A 90 -26.61 8.96 23.60
C ASP A 90 -25.41 8.31 24.30
N LEU A 91 -24.21 8.89 24.22
CA LEU A 91 -23.05 8.39 24.97
C LEU A 91 -23.32 8.46 26.49
N SER A 92 -23.06 7.36 27.20
CA SER A 92 -23.02 7.37 28.67
C SER A 92 -21.86 8.23 29.17
N GLU A 93 -21.90 8.70 30.42
CA GLU A 93 -20.82 9.52 31.00
C GLU A 93 -19.46 8.80 31.00
N ASP A 94 -19.46 7.48 31.18
CA ASP A 94 -18.25 6.65 31.09
C ASP A 94 -17.70 6.64 29.65
N LEU A 95 -18.56 6.44 28.65
CA LEU A 95 -18.16 6.46 27.24
C LEU A 95 -17.75 7.86 26.78
N LYS A 96 -18.34 8.94 27.30
CA LYS A 96 -17.87 10.30 27.06
C LYS A 96 -16.45 10.46 27.60
N THR A 97 -16.20 9.99 28.82
CA THR A 97 -14.86 10.06 29.44
C THR A 97 -13.82 9.29 28.62
N GLU A 98 -14.16 8.09 28.12
CA GLU A 98 -13.28 7.33 27.23
C GLU A 98 -13.09 8.01 25.88
N PHE A 99 -14.15 8.56 25.28
CA PHE A 99 -14.09 9.29 24.02
C PHE A 99 -13.13 10.48 24.10
N LEU A 100 -13.13 11.21 25.22
CA LEU A 100 -12.25 12.36 25.42
C LEU A 100 -10.76 12.00 25.47
N LYS A 101 -10.42 10.73 25.74
CA LYS A 101 -9.04 10.22 25.71
C LYS A 101 -8.58 9.81 24.31
N LEU A 102 -9.49 9.64 23.36
CA LEU A 102 -9.14 9.19 22.00
C LEU A 102 -8.20 10.17 21.31
N SER A 103 -7.08 9.68 20.78
CA SER A 103 -6.20 10.46 19.93
C SER A 103 -5.84 9.60 18.73
N PRO A 104 -6.26 9.96 17.50
CA PRO A 104 -5.97 9.14 16.34
C PRO A 104 -4.46 9.04 16.11
N ARG A 105 -4.01 7.83 15.81
CA ARG A 105 -2.67 7.50 15.37
C ARG A 105 -2.72 7.07 13.91
N PHE A 106 -1.59 7.13 13.23
CA PHE A 106 -1.55 6.88 11.79
C PHE A 106 -0.41 5.96 11.43
N TRP A 107 -0.70 4.95 10.62
CA TRP A 107 0.31 4.04 10.10
C TRP A 107 0.03 3.73 8.64
N THR A 108 1.04 3.93 7.81
CA THR A 108 0.93 3.65 6.38
C THR A 108 1.16 2.16 6.15
N GLN A 109 0.31 1.55 5.34
CA GLN A 109 0.36 0.15 4.96
C GLN A 109 0.51 0.02 3.44
N GLY A 110 0.51 -1.22 2.94
CA GLY A 110 0.48 -1.47 1.51
C GLY A 110 1.76 -1.04 0.79
N SER A 111 1.62 -0.78 -0.51
CA SER A 111 2.78 -0.73 -1.41
C SER A 111 3.72 0.46 -1.20
N PHE A 112 3.22 1.56 -0.62
CA PHE A 112 4.07 2.68 -0.21
C PHE A 112 5.00 2.29 0.94
N MET A 113 4.49 1.50 1.91
CA MET A 113 5.28 0.98 3.02
C MET A 113 6.24 -0.14 2.57
N TYR A 114 5.80 -1.03 1.68
CA TYR A 114 6.60 -2.19 1.24
C TYR A 114 7.71 -1.85 0.23
N ASP A 115 7.81 -0.59 -0.19
CA ASP A 115 8.63 -0.12 -1.31
C ASP A 115 8.34 -0.88 -2.61
N THR A 116 7.05 -1.00 -2.94
CA THR A 116 6.56 -1.60 -4.19
C THR A 116 5.56 -0.72 -4.95
N LEU A 117 5.32 0.53 -4.53
CA LEU A 117 4.45 1.47 -5.23
C LEU A 117 5.05 1.84 -6.60
N ASN A 118 4.33 1.56 -7.68
CA ASN A 118 4.74 1.87 -9.04
C ASN A 118 4.10 3.18 -9.53
N ARG A 119 4.79 3.86 -10.45
CA ARG A 119 4.17 4.90 -11.28
C ARG A 119 3.06 4.29 -12.15
N PRO A 120 1.84 4.89 -12.18
CA PRO A 120 0.74 4.43 -13.01
C PRO A 120 1.12 4.40 -14.50
N TYR A 121 0.50 3.53 -15.28
CA TYR A 121 0.71 3.45 -16.73
C TYR A 121 -0.40 4.16 -17.51
N LYS A 122 -1.65 3.75 -17.26
CA LYS A 122 -2.84 4.26 -17.95
C LYS A 122 -3.32 5.54 -17.28
N LEU A 123 -3.94 6.45 -18.04
CA LEU A 123 -4.47 7.72 -17.52
C LEU A 123 -5.52 7.54 -16.42
N THR A 124 -6.23 6.41 -16.43
CA THR A 124 -7.24 6.04 -15.43
C THR A 124 -6.65 5.46 -14.14
N GLN A 125 -5.35 5.15 -14.13
CA GLN A 125 -4.69 4.56 -12.97
C GLN A 125 -4.16 5.65 -12.04
N GLU A 126 -4.14 5.31 -10.76
CA GLU A 126 -3.74 6.20 -9.68
C GLU A 126 -2.74 5.47 -8.78
N MET A 127 -1.80 6.22 -8.21
CA MET A 127 -0.97 5.77 -7.11
C MET A 127 -1.83 5.62 -5.85
N ASP A 128 -1.66 4.50 -5.17
CA ASP A 128 -2.45 4.11 -4.00
C ASP A 128 -1.62 4.30 -2.72
N ILE A 129 -2.13 5.12 -1.80
CA ILE A 129 -1.59 5.28 -0.45
C ILE A 129 -2.60 4.75 0.55
N ASP A 130 -2.31 3.62 1.17
CA ASP A 130 -3.10 3.10 2.29
C ASP A 130 -2.57 3.70 3.60
N ASP A 131 -3.28 4.66 4.19
CA ASP A 131 -2.89 5.30 5.44
C ASP A 131 -3.92 5.08 6.56
N GLY A 132 -3.69 4.03 7.35
CA GLY A 132 -4.61 3.61 8.40
C GLY A 132 -4.70 4.61 9.55
N THR A 133 -5.93 4.86 10.02
CA THR A 133 -6.22 5.60 11.25
C THR A 133 -6.49 4.63 12.39
N TYR A 134 -5.65 4.66 13.41
CA TYR A 134 -5.70 3.76 14.57
C TYR A 134 -6.22 4.51 15.78
N LEU A 135 -7.16 3.90 16.49
CA LEU A 135 -7.86 4.48 17.62
C LEU A 135 -7.61 3.64 18.88
N PRO A 136 -6.63 4.01 19.71
CA PRO A 136 -6.41 3.39 21.02
C PRO A 136 -7.61 3.60 21.93
N MET A 137 -8.26 2.52 22.38
CA MET A 137 -9.43 2.59 23.25
C MET A 137 -9.62 1.36 24.12
N GLN A 138 -10.55 1.45 25.07
CA GLN A 138 -10.99 0.29 25.86
C GLN A 138 -11.81 -0.68 25.00
N PHE A 139 -11.71 -1.96 25.36
CA PHE A 139 -12.44 -3.06 24.74
C PHE A 139 -13.33 -3.72 25.79
N PHE A 140 -14.53 -4.12 25.37
CA PHE A 140 -15.46 -4.91 26.17
C PHE A 140 -15.87 -6.14 25.36
N GLU A 141 -15.62 -7.34 25.88
CA GLU A 141 -15.89 -8.61 25.17
C GLU A 141 -15.33 -8.61 23.72
N ASP A 142 -14.06 -8.21 23.58
CA ASP A 142 -13.33 -8.08 22.30
C ASP A 142 -13.93 -7.07 21.30
N LYS A 143 -14.82 -6.18 21.75
CA LYS A 143 -15.40 -5.12 20.91
C LYS A 143 -14.94 -3.74 21.36
N PRO A 144 -14.67 -2.82 20.42
CA PRO A 144 -14.34 -1.44 20.75
C PRO A 144 -15.46 -0.75 21.54
N ALA A 145 -15.10 -0.06 22.62
CA ALA A 145 -16.08 0.60 23.50
C ALA A 145 -16.87 1.72 22.80
N ILE A 146 -16.21 2.46 21.90
CA ILE A 146 -16.83 3.56 21.17
C ILE A 146 -17.50 3.03 19.90
N GLY A 147 -18.72 3.51 19.65
CA GLY A 147 -19.57 3.01 18.57
C GLY A 147 -18.93 3.12 17.18
N HIS A 148 -18.89 1.99 16.46
CA HIS A 148 -18.41 1.86 15.09
C HIS A 148 -18.88 2.98 14.15
N GLN A 149 -20.18 3.25 14.11
CA GLN A 149 -20.77 4.24 13.21
C GLN A 149 -20.29 5.66 13.53
N LEU A 150 -20.17 6.00 14.82
CA LEU A 150 -19.68 7.30 15.26
C LEU A 150 -18.26 7.51 14.72
N LEU A 151 -17.36 6.54 14.92
CA LEU A 151 -15.96 6.62 14.49
C LEU A 151 -15.83 6.73 12.97
N LEU A 152 -16.59 5.95 12.20
CA LEU A 152 -16.61 6.06 10.74
C LEU A 152 -17.07 7.44 10.27
N LEU A 153 -18.09 8.02 10.91
CA LEU A 153 -18.57 9.35 10.58
C LEU A 153 -17.54 10.44 10.85
N LEU A 154 -16.64 10.27 11.84
CA LEU A 154 -15.53 11.20 12.06
C LEU A 154 -14.50 11.12 10.93
N VAL A 155 -14.13 9.91 10.51
CA VAL A 155 -13.21 9.72 9.37
C VAL A 155 -13.85 10.26 8.09
N ASP A 156 -15.14 10.02 7.86
CA ASP A 156 -15.87 10.55 6.71
C ASP A 156 -15.97 12.07 6.73
N ALA A 157 -16.20 12.69 7.88
CA ALA A 157 -16.19 14.15 8.01
C ALA A 157 -14.82 14.73 7.65
N SER A 158 -13.73 14.07 8.06
CA SER A 158 -12.38 14.45 7.67
C SER A 158 -12.18 14.41 6.16
N LEU A 159 -12.56 13.31 5.50
CA LEU A 159 -12.34 13.17 4.06
C LEU A 159 -13.32 14.01 3.22
N LYS A 160 -14.60 14.07 3.60
CA LYS A 160 -15.62 14.89 2.92
C LYS A 160 -15.30 16.39 3.04
N SER A 161 -14.81 16.85 4.19
CA SER A 161 -14.38 18.25 4.34
C SER A 161 -13.24 18.61 3.39
N LEU A 162 -12.21 17.75 3.27
CA LEU A 162 -11.12 17.94 2.32
C LEU A 162 -11.60 17.91 0.87
N ALA A 163 -12.50 16.99 0.53
CA ALA A 163 -13.07 16.88 -0.81
C ALA A 163 -13.82 18.16 -1.23
N VAL A 164 -14.52 18.80 -0.31
CA VAL A 164 -15.25 20.05 -0.60
C VAL A 164 -14.31 21.26 -0.67
N GLU A 165 -13.34 21.35 0.24
CA GLU A 165 -12.45 22.51 0.33
C GLU A 165 -11.35 22.54 -0.74
N ARG A 166 -10.95 21.37 -1.27
CA ARG A 166 -9.86 21.26 -2.23
C ARG A 166 -10.40 20.97 -3.62
N HIS A 167 -10.15 21.91 -4.54
CA HIS A 167 -10.57 21.77 -5.92
C HIS A 167 -10.01 20.49 -6.56
N GLY A 168 -10.89 19.71 -7.19
CA GLY A 168 -10.55 18.47 -7.88
C GLY A 168 -10.35 17.26 -6.95
N TRP A 169 -10.59 17.39 -5.64
CA TRP A 169 -10.59 16.25 -4.71
C TRP A 169 -12.01 15.67 -4.64
N SER A 170 -12.13 14.35 -4.47
CA SER A 170 -13.42 13.71 -4.27
C SER A 170 -13.36 12.58 -3.25
N PHE A 171 -14.46 12.36 -2.55
CA PHE A 171 -14.61 11.28 -1.57
C PHE A 171 -15.33 10.09 -2.20
N GLU A 172 -14.88 8.89 -1.86
CA GLU A 172 -15.50 7.61 -2.20
C GLU A 172 -15.55 6.74 -0.94
N ALA A 173 -16.71 6.20 -0.60
CA ALA A 173 -16.82 5.21 0.47
C ALA A 173 -16.57 3.81 -0.10
N LYS A 174 -15.66 3.06 0.51
CA LYS A 174 -15.39 1.66 0.18
C LYS A 174 -15.72 0.78 1.38
N GLU A 175 -15.82 -0.52 1.12
CA GLU A 175 -16.13 -1.53 2.15
C GLU A 175 -15.19 -1.45 3.37
N THR A 176 -13.90 -1.26 3.16
CA THR A 176 -12.87 -1.33 4.23
C THR A 176 -12.23 0.02 4.57
N CYS A 177 -12.61 1.11 3.88
CA CYS A 177 -11.99 2.42 4.08
C CYS A 177 -12.86 3.57 3.55
N GLY A 178 -12.54 4.79 3.96
CA GLY A 178 -12.88 5.98 3.17
C GLY A 178 -11.73 6.31 2.22
N ARG A 179 -12.02 6.68 0.97
CA ARG A 179 -11.04 7.02 -0.05
C ARG A 179 -11.17 8.49 -0.43
N ILE A 180 -10.03 9.18 -0.54
CA ILE A 180 -9.94 10.50 -1.18
C ILE A 180 -9.20 10.35 -2.50
N LYS A 181 -9.81 10.81 -3.60
CA LYS A 181 -9.22 10.78 -4.95
C LYS A 181 -8.73 12.16 -5.33
N ILE A 182 -7.57 12.19 -5.98
CA ILE A 182 -6.89 13.40 -6.46
C ILE A 182 -6.46 13.16 -7.92
N PRO A 183 -7.43 13.17 -8.88
CA PRO A 183 -7.17 12.76 -10.25
C PRO A 183 -6.10 13.60 -10.95
N THR A 184 -5.98 14.88 -10.61
CA THR A 184 -4.96 15.80 -11.17
C THR A 184 -3.54 15.40 -10.83
N ARG A 185 -3.34 14.55 -9.82
CA ARG A 185 -2.05 13.98 -9.43
C ARG A 185 -1.96 12.47 -9.71
N SER A 186 -3.02 11.87 -10.25
CA SER A 186 -3.18 10.42 -10.36
C SER A 186 -2.87 9.73 -9.02
N VAL A 187 -3.50 10.17 -7.93
CA VAL A 187 -3.33 9.63 -6.57
C VAL A 187 -4.69 9.40 -5.93
N HIS A 188 -4.84 8.33 -5.17
CA HIS A 188 -5.83 8.26 -4.11
C HIS A 188 -5.18 7.87 -2.78
N ILE A 189 -5.84 8.23 -1.69
CA ILE A 189 -5.45 7.83 -0.32
C ILE A 189 -6.62 7.08 0.29
N ASP A 190 -6.38 5.82 0.65
CA ASP A 190 -7.31 4.97 1.39
C ASP A 190 -7.03 5.14 2.89
N VAL A 191 -8.08 5.43 3.65
CA VAL A 191 -8.01 5.59 5.11
C VAL A 191 -8.84 4.48 5.75
N PRO A 192 -8.28 3.27 5.89
CA PRO A 192 -8.88 2.25 6.74
C PRO A 192 -8.82 2.70 8.21
N MET A 193 -9.81 2.31 8.99
CA MET A 193 -9.90 2.69 10.39
C MET A 193 -9.80 1.45 11.28
N TYR A 194 -8.96 1.52 12.30
CA TYR A 194 -8.68 0.42 13.20
C TYR A 194 -8.95 0.81 14.65
N ALA A 195 -9.58 -0.09 15.40
CA ALA A 195 -9.60 -0.02 16.85
C ALA A 195 -8.50 -0.92 17.41
N ILE A 196 -7.76 -0.40 18.40
CA ILE A 196 -6.69 -1.13 19.09
C ILE A 196 -6.82 -0.95 20.61
N PRO A 197 -6.58 -2.00 21.42
CA PRO A 197 -6.60 -1.88 22.87
C PRO A 197 -5.61 -0.84 23.39
N TYR A 198 -6.08 0.03 24.29
CA TYR A 198 -5.29 1.15 24.82
C TYR A 198 -4.03 0.70 25.57
N GLU A 199 -4.13 -0.37 26.35
CA GLU A 199 -2.99 -0.91 27.13
C GLU A 199 -1.86 -1.38 26.21
N LYS A 200 -2.20 -2.18 25.19
CA LYS A 200 -1.26 -2.62 24.14
C LYS A 200 -0.67 -1.45 23.37
N PHE A 201 -1.40 -0.34 23.23
CA PHE A 201 -0.87 0.89 22.64
C PHE A 201 0.15 1.58 23.56
N LEU A 202 -0.15 1.72 24.86
CA LEU A 202 0.75 2.37 25.83
C LEU A 202 2.07 1.62 26.01
N GLU A 203 2.03 0.30 26.09
CA GLU A 203 3.24 -0.54 26.18
C GLU A 203 4.23 -0.19 25.07
N LYS A 204 3.74 -0.02 23.85
CA LYS A 204 4.55 0.37 22.69
C LYS A 204 5.03 1.80 22.75
N GLU A 205 4.18 2.75 23.16
CA GLU A 205 4.59 4.15 23.20
C GLU A 205 5.77 4.33 24.16
N VAL A 206 5.76 3.60 25.28
CA VAL A 206 6.90 3.53 26.22
C VAL A 206 8.13 2.93 25.55
N LEU A 207 7.97 1.81 24.84
CA LEU A 207 9.02 1.11 24.12
C LEU A 207 9.68 1.96 23.02
N LEU A 208 8.89 2.63 22.17
CA LEU A 208 9.36 3.53 21.12
C LEU A 208 10.10 4.74 21.69
N ARG A 209 9.57 5.35 22.76
CA ARG A 209 10.26 6.46 23.44
C ARG A 209 11.61 6.03 24.00
N LYS A 210 11.74 4.79 24.49
CA LYS A 210 13.03 4.23 24.95
C LYS A 210 14.00 4.04 23.78
N ALA A 211 13.52 3.60 22.61
CA ALA A 211 14.33 3.39 21.42
C ALA A 211 14.82 4.70 20.78
N ALA A 212 13.94 5.69 20.66
CA ALA A 212 14.26 7.02 20.13
C ALA A 212 15.31 7.77 20.98
N ASN A 213 15.46 7.42 22.25
CA ASN A 213 16.48 7.99 23.15
C ASN A 213 17.88 7.34 23.00
N SER A 214 18.05 6.35 22.11
CA SER A 214 19.35 5.78 21.77
C SER A 214 19.96 6.48 20.54
N GLN A 215 21.13 7.11 20.71
CA GLN A 215 21.74 8.11 19.80
C GLN A 215 22.28 7.55 18.45
N ILE A 216 21.44 7.07 17.52
CA ILE A 216 21.86 6.78 16.12
C ILE A 216 20.72 7.04 15.11
N PHE A 217 20.08 8.22 15.11
CA PHE A 217 18.70 8.32 14.57
C PHE A 217 18.36 9.41 13.55
N ALA A 218 19.31 10.14 12.93
CA ALA A 218 18.93 11.34 12.16
C ALA A 218 19.24 11.39 10.65
N GLU A 219 20.12 10.57 10.06
CA GLU A 219 20.62 10.90 8.70
C GLU A 219 20.65 9.79 7.64
N MET A 220 19.94 8.67 7.81
CA MET A 220 19.85 7.69 6.72
C MET A 220 18.53 6.92 6.77
N TYR A 221 17.66 7.22 5.78
CA TYR A 221 16.33 6.65 5.49
C TYR A 221 15.14 7.31 6.19
N ASP A 222 14.39 8.10 5.40
CA ASP A 222 13.09 8.69 5.74
C ASP A 222 11.98 7.64 5.63
N GLY A 223 11.93 6.79 6.64
CA GLY A 223 10.95 5.75 6.91
C GLY A 223 11.40 5.04 8.18
N LEU A 224 10.56 5.06 9.22
CA LEU A 224 10.66 4.36 10.50
C LEU A 224 11.87 3.43 10.67
N SER A 225 12.66 3.69 11.71
CA SER A 225 13.84 2.89 12.04
C SER A 225 13.53 1.41 12.15
N THR A 226 14.53 0.55 11.88
CA THR A 226 14.48 -0.88 12.22
C THR A 226 14.16 -1.10 13.70
N ALA A 227 14.53 -0.15 14.58
CA ALA A 227 14.12 -0.14 15.98
C ALA A 227 12.64 0.21 16.16
N ASP A 228 12.09 1.15 15.39
CA ASP A 228 10.64 1.47 15.44
C ASP A 228 9.80 0.27 14.94
N HIS A 229 10.29 -0.45 13.94
CA HIS A 229 9.69 -1.70 13.47
C HIS A 229 9.82 -2.84 14.50
N ALA A 230 11.02 -3.08 15.05
CA ALA A 230 11.29 -4.16 16.01
C ALA A 230 10.54 -4.01 17.34
N LEU A 231 10.17 -2.78 17.74
CA LEU A 231 9.39 -2.55 18.96
C LEU A 231 7.87 -2.62 18.73
N TYR A 232 7.40 -2.41 17.50
CA TYR A 232 6.03 -2.75 17.11
C TYR A 232 5.84 -4.25 16.86
N ASP A 233 6.90 -5.05 16.69
CA ASP A 233 6.90 -6.53 16.55
C ASP A 233 6.33 -7.29 17.74
N GLN A 234 6.01 -6.59 18.83
CA GLN A 234 5.42 -7.17 20.04
C GLN A 234 3.91 -6.96 20.14
N LEU A 235 3.25 -6.54 19.05
CA LEU A 235 1.80 -6.63 18.98
C LEU A 235 1.34 -8.07 18.92
N GLU A 236 0.49 -8.45 19.85
CA GLU A 236 -0.44 -9.53 19.59
C GLU A 236 -1.39 -9.05 18.48
N THR A 237 -1.34 -9.76 17.35
CA THR A 237 -1.99 -9.43 16.08
C THR A 237 -3.51 -9.65 16.16
N ASP A 238 -3.95 -10.44 17.12
CA ASP A 238 -5.36 -10.77 17.41
C ASP A 238 -6.18 -9.60 17.98
N CYS A 239 -5.53 -8.47 18.29
CA CYS A 239 -6.11 -7.30 18.94
C CYS A 239 -6.41 -6.14 17.97
N VAL A 240 -6.02 -6.22 16.69
CA VAL A 240 -6.24 -5.14 15.72
C VAL A 240 -7.53 -5.37 14.93
N ASN A 241 -8.49 -4.47 15.09
CA ASN A 241 -9.82 -4.61 14.51
C ASN A 241 -10.05 -3.55 13.43
N LEU A 242 -10.17 -3.99 12.17
CA LEU A 242 -10.53 -3.15 11.03
C LEU A 242 -12.03 -2.87 11.04
N ALA A 243 -12.41 -1.60 10.98
CA ALA A 243 -13.79 -1.18 10.77
C ALA A 243 -14.20 -1.45 9.31
N VAL A 244 -15.36 -2.07 9.12
CA VAL A 244 -15.90 -2.37 7.79
C VAL A 244 -17.32 -1.85 7.62
N ARG A 245 -17.63 -1.43 6.39
CA ARG A 245 -18.94 -0.92 5.97
C ARG A 245 -19.76 -2.05 5.34
N LYS A 246 -20.00 -3.10 6.13
CA LYS A 246 -20.84 -4.25 5.74
C LYS A 246 -22.07 -4.35 6.62
N ASP A 247 -23.09 -5.01 6.09
CA ASP A 247 -24.31 -5.29 6.84
C ASP A 247 -24.13 -6.41 7.87
N ASP A 248 -23.26 -7.39 7.58
CA ASP A 248 -23.04 -8.60 8.37
C ASP A 248 -21.90 -8.48 9.40
N ALA A 249 -21.01 -7.51 9.25
CA ALA A 249 -19.89 -7.27 10.15
C ALA A 249 -19.62 -5.78 10.32
N LYS A 250 -19.21 -5.38 11.54
CA LYS A 250 -18.73 -4.02 11.85
C LYS A 250 -17.21 -3.99 12.04
N TRP A 251 -16.64 -5.08 12.55
CA TRP A 251 -15.23 -5.21 12.87
C TRP A 251 -14.73 -6.56 12.37
N ILE A 252 -13.56 -6.56 11.73
CA ILE A 252 -12.87 -7.78 11.31
C ILE A 252 -11.46 -7.72 11.91
N LYS A 253 -10.99 -8.83 12.50
CA LYS A 253 -9.60 -8.94 12.95
C LYS A 253 -8.70 -8.94 11.73
N SER A 254 -7.87 -7.92 11.60
CA SER A 254 -6.93 -7.78 10.48
C SER A 254 -5.87 -6.77 10.88
N ASP A 255 -4.65 -7.26 11.09
CA ASP A 255 -3.49 -6.41 11.29
C ASP A 255 -2.73 -6.27 9.96
N PRO A 256 -2.74 -5.10 9.29
CA PRO A 256 -1.97 -4.90 8.06
C PRO A 256 -0.46 -5.10 8.27
N LYS A 257 -0.01 -5.12 9.52
CA LYS A 257 1.37 -5.42 9.89
C LYS A 257 1.77 -6.87 9.60
N ASP A 258 0.85 -7.82 9.63
CA ASP A 258 1.16 -9.23 9.38
C ASP A 258 1.69 -9.40 7.96
N VAL A 259 1.02 -8.77 7.00
CA VAL A 259 1.46 -8.69 5.61
C VAL A 259 2.80 -7.92 5.48
N HIS A 260 2.98 -6.83 6.22
CA HIS A 260 4.23 -6.07 6.21
C HIS A 260 5.43 -6.92 6.65
N LEU A 261 5.32 -7.59 7.80
CA LEU A 261 6.38 -8.39 8.38
C LEU A 261 6.67 -9.63 7.53
N TRP A 262 5.63 -10.32 7.09
CA TRP A 262 5.77 -11.43 6.16
C TRP A 262 6.55 -11.02 4.90
N PHE A 263 6.22 -9.89 4.28
CA PHE A 263 6.90 -9.47 3.06
C PHE A 263 8.33 -8.99 3.34
N GLN A 264 8.58 -8.37 4.49
CA GLN A 264 9.91 -7.98 4.93
C GLN A 264 10.81 -9.19 5.16
N ASP A 265 10.32 -10.21 5.87
CA ASP A 265 11.00 -11.49 6.07
C ASP A 265 11.27 -12.19 4.73
N ALA A 266 10.27 -12.27 3.85
CA ALA A 266 10.46 -12.80 2.50
C ALA A 266 11.56 -12.04 1.72
N CYS A 267 11.62 -10.71 1.84
CA CYS A 267 12.69 -9.92 1.23
C CYS A 267 14.07 -10.22 1.83
N GLN A 268 14.15 -10.50 3.13
CA GLN A 268 15.42 -10.85 3.80
C GLN A 268 15.89 -12.25 3.40
N ARG A 269 14.98 -13.22 3.37
CA ARG A 269 15.25 -14.61 2.99
C ARG A 269 15.61 -14.74 1.51
N THR A 270 14.82 -14.12 0.62
CA THR A 270 14.96 -14.29 -0.84
C THR A 270 15.96 -13.30 -1.43
N GLY A 271 16.07 -12.10 -0.86
CA GLY A 271 16.96 -11.03 -1.33
C GLY A 271 16.25 -9.92 -2.10
N GLN A 272 17.01 -8.87 -2.43
CA GLN A 272 16.47 -7.60 -2.94
C GLN A 272 15.73 -7.72 -4.29
N HIS A 273 15.95 -8.80 -5.04
CA HIS A 273 15.29 -9.02 -6.32
C HIS A 273 13.78 -9.28 -6.18
N LEU A 274 13.30 -9.75 -5.02
CA LEU A 274 11.86 -9.99 -4.78
C LEU A 274 11.02 -8.73 -5.04
N ARG A 275 11.42 -7.57 -4.48
CA ARG A 275 10.71 -6.31 -4.71
C ARG A 275 10.66 -5.93 -6.20
N LYS A 276 11.76 -6.17 -6.93
CA LYS A 276 11.81 -5.89 -8.38
C LYS A 276 10.82 -6.76 -9.15
N VAL A 277 10.77 -8.07 -8.86
CA VAL A 277 9.83 -9.01 -9.48
C VAL A 277 8.39 -8.60 -9.20
N CYS A 278 8.06 -8.30 -7.94
CA CYS A 278 6.72 -7.84 -7.57
C CYS A 278 6.33 -6.54 -8.30
N ARG A 279 7.25 -5.56 -8.39
CA ARG A 279 7.03 -4.32 -9.16
C ARG A 279 6.77 -4.60 -10.63
N ILE A 280 7.53 -5.50 -11.25
CA ILE A 280 7.40 -5.83 -12.67
C ILE A 280 6.07 -6.56 -12.95
N LEU A 281 5.65 -7.48 -12.10
CA LEU A 281 4.35 -8.15 -12.27
C LEU A 281 3.17 -7.22 -12.00
N LYS A 282 3.30 -6.29 -11.05
CA LYS A 282 2.32 -5.20 -10.90
C LYS A 282 2.26 -4.34 -12.15
N ALA A 283 3.40 -4.03 -12.78
CA ALA A 283 3.43 -3.29 -14.03
C ALA A 283 2.79 -4.05 -15.20
N TRP A 284 2.99 -5.37 -15.28
CA TRP A 284 2.28 -6.23 -16.24
C TRP A 284 0.76 -6.16 -16.02
N ARG A 285 0.31 -6.28 -14.76
CA ARG A 285 -1.10 -6.13 -14.42
C ARG A 285 -1.61 -4.74 -14.82
N ASP A 286 -0.86 -3.68 -14.54
CA ASP A 286 -1.26 -2.31 -14.87
C ASP A 286 -1.30 -2.06 -16.39
N ALA A 287 -0.43 -2.71 -17.17
CA ALA A 287 -0.43 -2.60 -18.63
C ALA A 287 -1.57 -3.41 -19.27
N GLY A 288 -1.95 -4.54 -18.68
CA GLY A 288 -2.95 -5.46 -19.19
C GLY A 288 -4.33 -4.81 -19.42
N ASP A 289 -4.96 -5.18 -20.53
CA ASP A 289 -6.35 -4.84 -20.84
C ASP A 289 -7.29 -5.91 -20.28
N TRP A 290 -7.82 -5.63 -19.09
CA TRP A 290 -8.73 -6.49 -18.35
C TRP A 290 -10.19 -6.16 -18.71
N LYS A 291 -10.97 -7.16 -19.08
CA LYS A 291 -12.38 -7.04 -19.51
C LYS A 291 -13.35 -7.40 -18.39
N GLU A 292 -12.98 -8.38 -17.57
CA GLU A 292 -13.85 -9.00 -16.56
C GLU A 292 -13.54 -8.51 -15.15
N SER A 293 -12.38 -7.88 -14.98
CA SER A 293 -11.87 -7.43 -13.68
C SER A 293 -10.87 -6.29 -13.83
N ASN A 294 -10.22 -5.90 -12.74
CA ASN A 294 -9.05 -5.03 -12.74
C ASN A 294 -7.73 -5.84 -12.69
N GLY A 295 -7.76 -7.14 -13.01
CA GLY A 295 -6.65 -8.07 -12.86
C GLY A 295 -6.45 -8.58 -11.42
N PRO A 296 -5.42 -9.40 -11.18
CA PRO A 296 -5.12 -9.90 -9.84
C PRO A 296 -4.74 -8.76 -8.88
N SER A 297 -5.04 -8.94 -7.60
CA SER A 297 -4.65 -7.98 -6.56
C SER A 297 -3.12 -7.93 -6.42
N SER A 298 -2.57 -6.79 -6.02
CA SER A 298 -1.12 -6.66 -5.79
C SER A 298 -0.61 -7.70 -4.78
N ILE A 299 -1.38 -7.96 -3.72
CA ILE A 299 -1.02 -8.92 -2.69
C ILE A 299 -1.06 -10.37 -3.19
N SER A 300 -2.03 -10.76 -4.04
CA SER A 300 -2.03 -12.10 -4.66
C SER A 300 -0.80 -12.34 -5.54
N LEU A 301 -0.38 -11.33 -6.33
CA LEU A 301 0.86 -11.41 -7.10
C LEU A 301 2.08 -11.54 -6.20
N MET A 302 2.15 -10.75 -5.12
CA MET A 302 3.27 -10.80 -4.17
C MET A 302 3.35 -12.17 -3.48
N ALA A 303 2.23 -12.68 -2.95
CA ALA A 303 2.17 -13.97 -2.28
C ALA A 303 2.57 -15.13 -3.21
N ALA A 304 2.05 -15.13 -4.45
CA ALA A 304 2.42 -16.12 -5.45
C ALA A 304 3.92 -16.08 -5.79
N VAL A 305 4.52 -14.89 -5.92
CA VAL A 305 5.96 -14.75 -6.20
C VAL A 305 6.80 -15.26 -5.03
N VAL A 306 6.42 -14.97 -3.79
CA VAL A 306 7.12 -15.46 -2.61
C VAL A 306 7.08 -17.00 -2.58
N ASP A 307 5.91 -17.61 -2.75
CA ASP A 307 5.78 -19.08 -2.80
C ASP A 307 6.65 -19.70 -3.91
N ILE A 308 6.65 -19.08 -5.09
CA ILE A 308 7.46 -19.54 -6.23
C ILE A 308 8.96 -19.48 -5.90
N LEU A 309 9.45 -18.35 -5.38
CA LEU A 309 10.88 -18.12 -5.14
C LEU A 309 11.39 -18.87 -3.90
N ASP A 310 10.53 -19.15 -2.92
CA ASP A 310 10.88 -20.02 -1.79
C ASP A 310 11.12 -21.48 -2.23
N ARG A 311 10.53 -21.89 -3.37
CA ARG A 311 10.59 -23.27 -3.90
C ARG A 311 11.42 -23.42 -5.17
N THR A 312 11.99 -22.33 -5.69
CA THR A 312 12.66 -22.33 -6.99
C THR A 312 14.00 -21.61 -6.92
N SER A 313 15.08 -22.34 -7.21
CA SER A 313 16.39 -21.73 -7.37
C SER A 313 16.43 -20.84 -8.62
N VAL A 314 16.82 -19.58 -8.45
CA VAL A 314 16.97 -18.59 -9.53
C VAL A 314 18.30 -17.87 -9.42
N ASP A 315 18.83 -17.38 -10.55
CA ASP A 315 20.00 -16.52 -10.58
C ASP A 315 19.58 -15.05 -10.78
N PRO A 316 19.71 -14.18 -9.75
CA PRO A 316 19.34 -12.77 -9.87
C PRO A 316 20.23 -11.99 -10.85
N LYS A 317 21.41 -12.52 -11.23
CA LYS A 317 22.27 -11.93 -12.27
C LYS A 317 21.70 -12.12 -13.67
N ASN A 318 20.83 -13.11 -13.88
CA ASN A 318 20.07 -13.27 -15.12
C ASN A 318 18.59 -12.95 -14.91
N PHE A 319 18.31 -11.67 -14.63
CA PHE A 319 16.97 -11.21 -14.24
C PHE A 319 15.89 -11.50 -15.29
N GLY A 320 16.23 -11.51 -16.59
CA GLY A 320 15.29 -11.91 -17.63
C GLY A 320 14.85 -13.37 -17.51
N LEU A 321 15.80 -14.28 -17.25
CA LEU A 321 15.50 -15.71 -17.07
C LEU A 321 14.78 -15.95 -15.74
N LEU A 322 15.12 -15.18 -14.70
CA LEU A 322 14.38 -15.16 -13.43
C LEU A 322 12.91 -14.81 -13.68
N MET A 323 12.63 -13.72 -14.38
CA MET A 323 11.26 -13.31 -14.71
C MET A 323 10.51 -14.37 -15.53
N LEU A 324 11.15 -14.96 -16.54
CA LEU A 324 10.55 -16.05 -17.32
C LEU A 324 10.26 -17.29 -16.45
N THR A 325 11.15 -17.62 -15.51
CA THR A 325 10.96 -18.75 -14.58
C THR A 325 9.77 -18.52 -13.65
N VAL A 326 9.64 -17.30 -13.10
CA VAL A 326 8.48 -16.92 -12.29
C VAL A 326 7.21 -16.96 -13.13
N ALA A 327 7.21 -16.34 -14.32
CA ALA A 327 6.06 -16.31 -15.22
C ALA A 327 5.54 -17.72 -15.54
N ARG A 328 6.43 -18.68 -15.83
CA ARG A 328 6.07 -20.07 -16.11
C ARG A 328 5.32 -20.76 -14.96
N LYS A 329 5.59 -20.37 -13.71
CA LYS A 329 4.99 -20.98 -12.52
C LYS A 329 3.70 -20.30 -12.07
N LEU A 330 3.54 -18.99 -12.36
CA LEU A 330 2.36 -18.22 -11.95
C LEU A 330 1.01 -18.85 -12.33
N PRO A 331 0.77 -19.36 -13.56
CA PRO A 331 -0.51 -19.95 -13.90
C PRO A 331 -0.93 -21.09 -12.98
N ASP A 332 0.00 -21.97 -12.61
CA ASP A 332 -0.31 -23.11 -11.76
C ASP A 332 -0.40 -22.72 -10.29
N THR A 333 0.43 -21.78 -9.82
CA THR A 333 0.28 -21.19 -8.48
C THR A 333 -1.10 -20.55 -8.31
N PHE A 334 -1.58 -19.76 -9.28
CA PHE A 334 -2.92 -19.16 -9.22
C PHE A 334 -4.05 -20.19 -9.37
N ARG A 335 -3.87 -21.27 -10.15
CA ARG A 335 -4.87 -22.36 -10.24
C ARG A 335 -5.05 -23.09 -8.92
N ASN A 336 -3.98 -23.25 -8.15
CA ASN A 336 -4.04 -23.97 -6.88
C ASN A 336 -4.70 -23.14 -5.76
N GLY A 337 -4.98 -21.86 -6.01
CA GLY A 337 -5.36 -20.90 -4.99
C GLY A 337 -4.14 -20.20 -4.41
N VAL A 338 -4.28 -18.91 -4.11
CA VAL A 338 -3.24 -18.11 -3.47
C VAL A 338 -3.73 -17.73 -2.09
N GLU A 339 -3.15 -18.33 -1.06
CA GLU A 339 -3.53 -18.07 0.33
C GLU A 339 -3.00 -16.73 0.83
N SER A 340 -3.70 -16.16 1.82
CA SER A 340 -3.24 -14.98 2.54
C SER A 340 -2.04 -15.33 3.42
N PRO A 341 -1.03 -14.44 3.53
CA PRO A 341 0.01 -14.59 4.56
C PRO A 341 -0.50 -14.25 5.97
N ASP A 342 -1.67 -13.61 6.10
CA ASP A 342 -2.36 -13.38 7.37
C ASP A 342 -3.17 -14.64 7.73
N SER A 343 -2.82 -15.28 8.84
CA SER A 343 -3.49 -16.50 9.31
C SER A 343 -4.93 -16.28 9.77
N ASN A 344 -5.37 -15.03 9.95
CA ASN A 344 -6.74 -14.68 10.32
C ASN A 344 -7.65 -14.51 9.10
N ASP A 345 -7.10 -14.44 7.87
CA ASP A 345 -7.91 -14.38 6.65
C ASP A 345 -8.12 -15.79 6.10
N GLU A 346 -9.29 -16.36 6.39
CA GLU A 346 -9.69 -17.68 5.89
C GLU A 346 -10.01 -17.69 4.40
N ARG A 347 -10.07 -16.52 3.75
CA ARG A 347 -10.37 -16.39 2.32
C ARG A 347 -9.07 -16.34 1.52
N PRO A 348 -8.97 -17.10 0.42
CA PRO A 348 -7.80 -17.00 -0.44
C PRO A 348 -7.76 -15.64 -1.13
N LEU A 349 -6.56 -15.09 -1.31
CA LEU A 349 -6.30 -13.88 -2.11
C LEU A 349 -6.66 -14.07 -3.59
N PHE A 350 -6.65 -15.33 -4.05
CA PHE A 350 -7.16 -15.75 -5.35
C PHE A 350 -7.69 -17.18 -5.25
N PRO A 351 -8.92 -17.48 -5.69
CA PRO A 351 -9.54 -18.77 -5.43
C PRO A 351 -8.90 -19.92 -6.23
N PRO A 352 -9.04 -21.17 -5.78
CA PRO A 352 -8.60 -22.34 -6.51
C PRO A 352 -9.47 -22.60 -7.76
N ILE A 353 -8.95 -23.39 -8.70
CA ILE A 353 -9.53 -23.57 -10.05
C ILE A 353 -11.00 -24.00 -10.07
N TYR A 354 -11.44 -24.78 -9.08
CA TYR A 354 -12.82 -25.27 -9.00
C TYR A 354 -13.82 -24.17 -8.56
N GLU A 355 -13.33 -23.02 -8.11
CA GLU A 355 -14.09 -21.81 -7.74
C GLU A 355 -13.88 -20.66 -8.75
N HIS A 356 -13.26 -20.94 -9.92
CA HIS A 356 -12.99 -19.88 -10.90
C HIS A 356 -14.28 -19.39 -11.57
N GLU A 357 -14.44 -18.08 -11.57
CA GLU A 357 -15.45 -17.34 -12.31
C GLU A 357 -14.80 -16.79 -13.60
N GLN A 358 -15.58 -16.09 -14.43
CA GLN A 358 -15.09 -15.47 -15.67
C GLN A 358 -13.89 -14.53 -15.42
N ARG A 359 -13.94 -13.72 -14.36
CA ARG A 359 -12.82 -12.86 -13.92
C ARG A 359 -11.56 -13.66 -13.55
N HIS A 360 -11.70 -14.79 -12.86
CA HIS A 360 -10.56 -15.62 -12.46
C HIS A 360 -9.96 -16.32 -13.69
N THR A 361 -10.82 -16.79 -14.60
CA THR A 361 -10.41 -17.41 -15.86
C THR A 361 -9.65 -16.43 -16.77
N GLU A 362 -10.05 -15.16 -16.81
CA GLU A 362 -9.32 -14.10 -17.52
C GLU A 362 -7.89 -13.93 -16.97
N VAL A 363 -7.72 -13.89 -15.64
CA VAL A 363 -6.39 -13.82 -14.99
C VAL A 363 -5.52 -15.00 -15.38
N ILE A 364 -6.04 -16.21 -15.29
CA ILE A 364 -5.30 -17.43 -15.67
C ILE A 364 -4.92 -17.43 -17.15
N THR A 365 -5.79 -16.93 -18.02
CA THR A 365 -5.52 -16.82 -19.46
C THR A 365 -4.40 -15.84 -19.73
N LYS A 366 -4.47 -14.64 -19.17
CA LYS A 366 -3.43 -13.61 -19.34
C LYS A 366 -2.08 -14.01 -18.73
N LEU A 367 -2.09 -14.76 -17.61
CA LEU A 367 -0.86 -15.32 -17.05
C LEU A 367 -0.19 -16.32 -18.02
N LYS A 368 -0.98 -17.13 -18.75
CA LYS A 368 -0.45 -18.01 -19.80
C LYS A 368 0.06 -17.23 -21.01
N GLU A 369 -0.67 -16.20 -21.43
CA GLU A 369 -0.25 -15.30 -22.52
C GLU A 369 1.10 -14.65 -22.20
N LEU A 370 1.29 -14.18 -20.95
CA LEU A 370 2.57 -13.64 -20.50
C LEU A 370 3.72 -14.63 -20.72
N VAL A 371 3.54 -15.91 -20.39
CA VAL A 371 4.58 -16.93 -20.62
C VAL A 371 4.94 -17.02 -22.10
N VAL A 372 3.93 -17.12 -22.97
CA VAL A 372 4.11 -17.21 -24.43
C VAL A 372 4.85 -15.98 -24.96
N SER A 373 4.45 -14.78 -24.53
CA SER A 373 5.10 -13.53 -24.92
C SER A 373 6.56 -13.48 -24.48
N LEU A 374 6.87 -13.85 -23.24
CA LEU A 374 8.26 -13.83 -22.76
C LEU A 374 9.13 -14.85 -23.51
N GLU A 375 8.62 -16.04 -23.81
CA GLU A 375 9.33 -17.03 -24.64
C GLU A 375 9.56 -16.53 -26.07
N ALA A 376 8.54 -15.89 -26.66
CA ALA A 376 8.65 -15.27 -27.98
C ALA A 376 9.68 -14.13 -28.01
N ALA A 377 9.78 -13.32 -26.95
CA ALA A 377 10.80 -12.29 -26.85
C ALA A 377 12.23 -12.87 -26.91
N TYR A 378 12.48 -14.00 -26.23
CA TYR A 378 13.77 -14.71 -26.30
C TYR A 378 14.08 -15.27 -27.69
N ALA A 379 13.04 -15.64 -28.46
CA ALA A 379 13.15 -16.19 -29.81
C ALA A 379 13.13 -15.12 -30.93
N ALA A 380 12.92 -13.85 -30.58
CA ALA A 380 12.75 -12.77 -31.53
C ALA A 380 13.96 -12.59 -32.46
N HIS A 381 13.71 -12.27 -33.73
CA HIS A 381 14.77 -12.14 -34.73
C HIS A 381 15.63 -10.89 -34.55
N THR A 382 15.02 -9.79 -34.11
CA THR A 382 15.72 -8.52 -33.86
C THR A 382 15.52 -8.05 -32.42
N LYS A 383 16.41 -7.16 -31.95
CA LYS A 383 16.23 -6.48 -30.67
C LYS A 383 14.91 -5.71 -30.63
N GLN A 384 14.51 -5.12 -31.77
CA GLN A 384 13.31 -4.30 -31.85
C GLN A 384 12.05 -5.16 -31.68
N ASP A 385 12.04 -6.35 -32.29
CA ASP A 385 10.95 -7.31 -32.11
C ASP A 385 10.86 -7.77 -30.64
N ALA A 386 11.99 -8.10 -30.02
CA ALA A 386 12.04 -8.43 -28.60
C ALA A 386 11.51 -7.28 -27.72
N LEU A 387 11.91 -6.04 -28.00
CA LEU A 387 11.44 -4.85 -27.28
C LEU A 387 9.93 -4.66 -27.44
N ASN A 388 9.41 -4.80 -28.67
CA ASN A 388 8.00 -4.65 -28.96
C ASN A 388 7.16 -5.70 -28.21
N ILE A 389 7.62 -6.95 -28.17
CA ILE A 389 6.97 -8.03 -27.42
C ILE A 389 7.00 -7.75 -25.90
N LEU A 390 8.12 -7.31 -25.35
CA LEU A 390 8.17 -6.96 -23.92
C LEU A 390 7.24 -5.76 -23.61
N ASN A 391 7.19 -4.77 -24.49
CA ASN A 391 6.33 -3.59 -24.31
C ASN A 391 4.84 -3.90 -24.51
N SER A 392 4.45 -4.98 -25.19
CA SER A 392 3.06 -5.42 -25.18
C SER A 392 2.62 -5.96 -23.82
N GLU A 393 3.56 -6.49 -23.01
CA GLU A 393 3.28 -7.02 -21.68
C GLU A 393 3.39 -5.96 -20.57
N TYR A 394 4.39 -5.08 -20.64
CA TYR A 394 4.68 -4.10 -19.57
C TYR A 394 4.26 -2.67 -19.90
N GLY A 395 3.64 -2.47 -21.06
CA GLY A 395 3.35 -1.17 -21.64
C GLY A 395 4.57 -0.56 -22.30
N ASN A 396 4.35 0.47 -23.12
CA ASN A 396 5.38 1.15 -23.90
C ASN A 396 6.25 2.09 -23.04
N ARG A 397 6.79 1.58 -21.93
CA ARG A 397 7.58 2.30 -20.93
C ARG A 397 9.06 2.38 -21.32
N VAL A 398 9.65 1.25 -21.70
CA VAL A 398 11.09 1.16 -22.05
C VAL A 398 11.27 1.40 -23.54
N GLN A 399 12.10 2.37 -23.91
CA GLN A 399 12.41 2.71 -25.31
C GLN A 399 13.87 2.44 -25.69
N ASP A 400 14.73 2.19 -24.70
CA ASP A 400 16.17 2.05 -24.90
C ASP A 400 16.54 0.65 -25.38
N LEU A 401 16.65 0.51 -26.70
CA LEU A 401 17.01 -0.73 -27.38
C LEU A 401 18.40 -1.26 -26.99
N SER A 402 19.29 -0.39 -26.48
CA SER A 402 20.65 -0.79 -26.09
C SER A 402 20.67 -1.70 -24.86
N LEU A 403 19.58 -1.69 -24.06
CA LEU A 403 19.42 -2.54 -22.88
C LEU A 403 19.20 -4.02 -23.22
N ILE A 404 18.83 -4.34 -24.46
CA ILE A 404 18.71 -5.71 -24.96
C ILE A 404 20.03 -6.09 -25.62
N VAL A 405 20.70 -7.10 -25.08
CA VAL A 405 22.02 -7.56 -25.56
C VAL A 405 21.99 -9.05 -25.90
N SER A 406 22.98 -9.56 -26.61
CA SER A 406 23.10 -11.02 -26.79
C SER A 406 23.45 -11.69 -25.45
N GLN A 407 23.11 -12.96 -25.29
CA GLN A 407 23.45 -13.73 -24.09
C GLN A 407 24.96 -13.69 -23.75
N THR A 408 25.81 -13.66 -24.77
CA THR A 408 27.28 -13.56 -24.63
C THR A 408 27.76 -12.21 -24.11
N ALA A 409 26.96 -11.16 -24.26
CA ALA A 409 27.25 -9.81 -23.78
C ALA A 409 26.45 -9.47 -22.51
N ALA A 410 25.89 -10.48 -21.84
CA ALA A 410 25.11 -10.29 -20.62
C ALA A 410 25.96 -9.68 -19.49
N PRO A 411 25.40 -8.74 -18.70
CA PRO A 411 26.11 -8.16 -17.56
C PRO A 411 26.33 -9.20 -16.45
N ALA A 412 27.46 -9.08 -15.74
CA ALA A 412 27.80 -9.96 -14.61
C ALA A 412 27.31 -9.43 -13.24
N TYR A 413 26.64 -8.27 -13.22
CA TYR A 413 26.18 -7.59 -12.02
C TYR A 413 24.65 -7.73 -11.81
N GLU A 414 24.19 -7.64 -10.56
CA GLU A 414 22.75 -7.75 -10.22
C GLU A 414 21.98 -6.42 -10.36
N SER A 415 22.69 -5.29 -10.26
CA SER A 415 22.13 -3.95 -10.44
C SER A 415 23.14 -3.07 -11.15
N THR A 416 22.69 -2.29 -12.14
CA THR A 416 23.55 -1.32 -12.84
C THR A 416 24.14 -0.33 -11.83
N PRO A 417 25.46 -0.09 -11.82
CA PRO A 417 26.07 0.94 -10.99
C PRO A 417 25.44 2.30 -11.31
N LEU A 418 25.22 3.12 -10.28
CA LEU A 418 24.76 4.50 -10.50
C LEU A 418 25.79 5.24 -11.35
N LYS A 419 25.35 5.85 -12.46
CA LYS A 419 26.21 6.79 -13.19
C LYS A 419 26.60 7.92 -12.25
N ALA A 420 27.91 8.17 -12.10
CA ALA A 420 28.38 9.33 -11.36
C ALA A 420 27.79 10.60 -11.99
N LYS A 421 27.18 11.47 -11.17
CA LYS A 421 26.53 12.70 -11.64
C LYS A 421 27.51 13.66 -12.35
N GLN A 422 28.81 13.49 -12.13
CA GLN A 422 29.91 14.11 -12.88
C GLN A 422 31.11 13.17 -12.86
N ALA A 423 31.96 13.23 -13.89
CA ALA A 423 33.29 12.63 -13.84
C ALA A 423 34.05 13.26 -12.67
N ALA A 424 34.58 12.45 -11.75
CA ALA A 424 35.45 12.95 -10.71
C ALA A 424 36.62 13.68 -11.38
N ILE A 425 36.78 14.97 -11.09
CA ILE A 425 37.98 15.71 -11.47
C ILE A 425 39.10 15.10 -10.66
N ILE A 426 39.93 14.26 -11.30
CA ILE A 426 41.10 13.68 -10.66
C ILE A 426 42.04 14.86 -10.36
N SER A 427 42.25 15.14 -9.07
CA SER A 427 43.25 16.12 -8.64
C SER A 427 44.60 15.75 -9.24
N THR A 428 45.26 16.71 -9.88
CA THR A 428 46.63 16.57 -10.41
C THR A 428 47.70 16.46 -9.30
N SER A 429 47.30 16.42 -8.03
CA SER A 429 48.21 16.36 -6.88
C SER A 429 48.60 14.95 -6.41
N MET A 430 48.12 13.88 -7.05
CA MET A 430 48.57 12.52 -6.70
C MET A 430 49.93 12.22 -7.33
N LYS A 431 51.01 12.48 -6.58
CA LYS A 431 52.32 11.86 -6.84
C LYS A 431 52.26 10.40 -6.40
N SER A 432 52.71 9.49 -7.27
CA SER A 432 53.01 8.11 -6.91
C SER A 432 53.97 8.11 -5.73
N GLY A 433 53.57 7.46 -4.63
CA GLY A 433 54.50 6.94 -3.64
C GLY A 433 55.17 5.67 -4.14
#